data_AF-A0A835RH21-F1
#
_entry.id   AF-A0A835RH21-F1
#
_cell.length_a   1.000
_cell.length_b   1.000
_cell.length_c   1.000
_cell.angle_alpha   90.00
_cell.angle_beta   90.00
_cell.angle_gamma   90.00
#
_symmetry.space_group_name_H-M   'P 1'
#
loop_
_entity.id
_entity.type
_entity.pdbx_description
1 polymer ?
#
loop_
_entity_poly.entity_id
_entity_poly.type
_entity_poly.pdbx_seq_one_letter_code
_entity_poly.pdbx_strand_id
1 'polypeptide(L)'
;MNVFNLEAWRRTNVTHSYQSLIKLNQDSRFALWRMSFLPPALLAFHALTQPLEASWHLPGLGLQIPKSELLETSAVLHFSGPQKPWLHVGFSELRQLWRRHLNNSDELLRSCRVVD
;
A
#
# COMPACT_ATOMS: atom_id res chain seq x y z
N MET A 1 3.45 2.23 -4.26
CA MET A 1 2.56 3.11 -5.04
C MET A 1 2.76 2.73 -6.50
N ASN A 2 1.73 2.76 -7.33
CA ASN A 2 1.85 2.42 -8.74
C ASN A 2 1.26 3.55 -9.60
N VAL A 3 1.90 3.84 -10.72
CA VAL A 3 1.38 4.75 -11.76
C VAL A 3 1.24 3.93 -13.03
N PHE A 4 0.06 3.96 -13.65
CA PHE A 4 -0.23 3.14 -14.82
C PHE A 4 -0.41 4.01 -16.06
N ASN A 5 0.38 3.75 -17.10
CA ASN A 5 0.12 4.27 -18.43
C ASN A 5 -1.01 3.46 -19.07
N LEU A 6 -2.22 4.03 -19.08
CA LEU A 6 -3.41 3.34 -19.58
C LEU A 6 -3.39 3.11 -21.10
N GLU A 7 -2.69 3.94 -21.87
CA GLU A 7 -2.54 3.75 -23.31
C GLU A 7 -1.64 2.56 -23.60
N ALA A 8 -0.49 2.48 -22.93
CA ALA A 8 0.40 1.32 -23.01
C ALA A 8 -0.31 0.06 -22.49
N TRP A 9 -1.05 0.15 -21.37
CA TRP A 9 -1.83 -0.96 -20.83
C TRP A 9 -2.76 -1.53 -21.91
N ARG A 10 -3.58 -0.69 -22.56
CA ARG A 10 -4.53 -1.14 -23.61
C ARG A 10 -3.86 -1.82 -24.80
N ARG A 11 -2.60 -1.51 -25.08
CA ARG A 11 -1.81 -2.12 -26.17
C ARG A 11 -1.09 -3.41 -25.75
N THR A 12 -1.14 -3.77 -24.47
CA THR A 12 -0.52 -4.99 -23.93
C THR A 12 -1.58 -6.01 -23.53
N ASN A 13 -1.17 -7.27 -23.35
CA ASN A 13 -2.08 -8.33 -22.92
C ASN A 13 -2.12 -8.52 -21.39
N VAL A 14 -1.70 -7.52 -20.61
CA VAL A 14 -1.51 -7.62 -19.15
C VAL A 14 -2.79 -8.07 -18.44
N THR A 15 -3.95 -7.51 -18.80
CA THR A 15 -5.23 -7.88 -18.19
C THR A 15 -5.52 -9.38 -18.37
N HIS A 16 -5.36 -9.89 -19.59
CA HIS A 16 -5.64 -11.29 -19.90
C HIS A 16 -4.64 -12.23 -19.22
N SER A 17 -3.34 -11.88 -19.24
CA SER A 17 -2.30 -12.63 -18.53
C SER A 17 -2.57 -12.71 -17.03
N TYR A 18 -2.90 -11.58 -16.40
CA TYR A 18 -3.27 -11.52 -14.99
C TYR A 18 -4.50 -12.40 -14.69
N GLN A 19 -5.57 -12.29 -15.48
CA GLN A 19 -6.79 -13.09 -15.31
C GLN A 19 -6.52 -14.59 -15.46
N SER A 20 -5.68 -14.98 -16.42
CA SER A 20 -5.29 -16.38 -16.65
C SER A 20 -4.50 -16.95 -15.46
N LEU A 21 -3.58 -16.16 -14.89
CA LEU A 21 -2.84 -16.55 -13.69
C LEU A 21 -3.76 -16.69 -12.48
N ILE A 22 -4.69 -15.75 -12.27
CA ILE A 22 -5.69 -15.84 -11.19
C ILE A 22 -6.51 -17.13 -11.32
N LYS A 23 -7.00 -17.42 -12.53
CA LYS A 23 -7.74 -18.65 -12.81
C LYS A 23 -6.91 -19.89 -12.52
N LEU A 24 -5.65 -19.93 -12.96
CA LEU A 24 -4.74 -21.04 -12.68
C LEU A 24 -4.58 -21.30 -11.17
N ASN A 25 -4.49 -20.26 -10.34
CA ASN A 25 -4.42 -20.46 -8.89
C ASN A 25 -5.73 -21.00 -8.32
N GLN A 26 -6.87 -20.50 -8.79
CA GLN A 26 -8.18 -20.99 -8.37
C GLN A 26 -8.35 -22.47 -8.72
N ASP A 27 -7.99 -22.86 -9.94
CA ASP A 27 -8.04 -24.24 -10.42
C ASP A 27 -7.09 -25.14 -9.61
N SER A 28 -5.96 -24.58 -9.13
CA SER A 28 -5.03 -25.26 -8.21
C SER A 28 -5.50 -25.30 -6.75
N ARG A 29 -6.72 -24.84 -6.44
CA ARG A 29 -7.23 -24.67 -5.06
C ARG A 29 -6.33 -23.77 -4.20
N PHE A 30 -5.81 -22.71 -4.79
CA PHE A 30 -4.89 -21.73 -4.18
C PHE A 30 -3.56 -22.31 -3.67
N ALA A 31 -3.14 -23.46 -4.23
CA ALA A 31 -1.89 -24.12 -3.84
C ALA A 31 -0.64 -23.38 -4.36
N LEU A 32 -0.75 -22.63 -5.45
CA LEU A 32 0.40 -21.93 -6.04
C LEU A 32 0.79 -20.68 -5.22
N TRP A 33 -0.19 -19.92 -4.74
CA TRP A 33 0.08 -18.76 -3.89
C TRP A 33 -1.04 -18.44 -2.90
N ARG A 34 -0.64 -18.16 -1.65
CA ARG A 34 -1.53 -17.73 -0.55
C ARG A 34 -1.97 -16.27 -0.66
N MET A 35 -1.12 -15.37 -1.16
CA MET A 35 -1.49 -13.98 -1.42
C MET A 35 -2.10 -13.89 -2.81
N SER A 36 -3.43 -13.78 -2.90
CA SER A 36 -4.17 -14.05 -4.13
C SER A 36 -3.85 -13.12 -5.31
N PHE A 37 -3.35 -11.90 -5.07
CA PHE A 37 -3.23 -10.87 -6.12
C PHE A 37 -1.79 -10.44 -6.45
N LEU A 38 -0.87 -10.45 -5.49
CA LEU A 38 0.47 -9.87 -5.69
C LEU A 38 1.35 -10.71 -6.64
N PRO A 39 1.52 -12.03 -6.44
CA PRO A 39 2.32 -12.84 -7.36
C PRO A 39 1.79 -12.83 -8.81
N PRO A 40 0.47 -12.96 -9.07
CA PRO A 40 -0.08 -12.80 -10.41
C PRO A 40 0.20 -11.46 -11.05
N ALA A 41 0.11 -10.37 -10.28
CA ALA A 41 0.41 -9.04 -10.79
C ALA A 41 1.90 -8.93 -11.17
N LEU A 42 2.82 -9.37 -10.32
CA LEU A 42 4.25 -9.32 -10.62
C LEU A 42 4.61 -10.11 -11.88
N LEU A 43 3.97 -11.27 -12.09
CA LEU A 43 4.16 -12.08 -13.29
C LEU A 43 3.54 -11.42 -14.53
N ALA A 44 2.31 -10.91 -14.43
CA ALA A 44 1.62 -10.29 -15.56
C ALA A 44 2.30 -9.00 -16.03
N PHE A 45 2.95 -8.27 -15.11
CA PHE A 45 3.68 -7.04 -15.40
C PHE A 45 5.19 -7.26 -15.57
N HIS A 46 5.67 -8.50 -15.59
CA HIS A 46 7.09 -8.78 -15.73
C HIS A 46 7.64 -8.16 -17.02
N ALA A 47 8.80 -7.49 -16.91
CA ALA A 47 9.44 -6.72 -17.99
C ALA A 47 8.62 -5.56 -18.57
N LEU A 48 7.47 -5.20 -17.98
CA LEU A 48 6.60 -4.09 -18.40
C LEU A 48 6.57 -2.95 -17.38
N THR A 49 7.44 -2.98 -16.38
CA THR A 49 7.49 -1.99 -15.29
C THR A 49 8.77 -1.19 -15.31
N GLN A 50 8.72 0.00 -14.71
CA GLN A 50 9.87 0.83 -14.39
C GLN A 50 9.84 1.12 -12.89
N PRO A 51 10.99 1.09 -12.20
CA PRO A 51 11.04 1.43 -10.79
C PRO A 51 10.74 2.93 -10.61
N LEU A 52 9.95 3.26 -9.59
CA LEU A 52 9.85 4.64 -9.10
C LEU A 52 11.01 4.91 -8.15
N GLU A 53 11.48 6.15 -8.08
CA GLU A 53 12.47 6.52 -7.07
C GLU A 53 11.90 6.30 -5.67
N ALA A 54 12.75 5.86 -4.74
CA ALA A 54 12.32 5.49 -3.38
C ALA A 54 11.68 6.67 -2.61
N SER A 55 12.03 7.91 -2.96
CA SER A 55 11.45 9.15 -2.41
C SER A 55 9.95 9.29 -2.71
N TRP A 56 9.41 8.61 -3.73
CA TRP A 56 7.98 8.70 -4.02
C TRP A 56 7.10 7.96 -3.02
N HIS A 57 7.63 6.91 -2.39
CA HIS A 57 6.80 6.02 -1.56
C HIS A 57 7.63 5.34 -0.47
N LEU A 58 7.29 5.65 0.78
CA LEU A 58 7.86 5.00 1.96
C LEU A 58 6.86 4.01 2.57
N PRO A 59 6.99 2.70 2.29
CA PRO A 59 6.18 1.67 2.92
C PRO A 59 6.73 1.26 4.30
N GLY A 60 5.99 0.41 5.01
CA GLY A 60 6.48 -0.28 6.22
C GLY A 60 6.24 0.47 7.53
N LEU A 61 5.62 1.65 7.49
CA LEU A 61 5.25 2.36 8.72
C LEU A 61 4.27 1.51 9.54
N GLY A 62 4.52 1.41 10.84
CA GLY A 62 3.78 0.51 11.75
C GLY A 62 4.34 -0.92 11.81
N LEU A 63 5.40 -1.23 11.07
CA LEU A 63 6.27 -2.38 11.36
C LEU A 63 7.54 -1.92 12.07
N GLN A 64 8.07 -0.78 11.63
CA GLN A 64 9.24 -0.11 12.19
C GLN A 64 9.10 1.41 12.03
N ILE A 65 9.86 2.15 12.82
CA ILE A 65 10.01 3.60 12.67
C ILE A 65 11.18 3.85 11.71
N PRO A 66 10.95 4.48 10.53
CA PRO A 66 12.01 4.80 9.59
C PRO A 66 12.87 5.98 10.07
N LYS A 67 14.01 6.22 9.40
CA LYS A 67 14.84 7.40 9.66
C LYS A 67 14.04 8.69 9.39
N SER A 68 14.24 9.70 10.24
CA SER A 68 13.53 10.99 10.16
C SER A 68 13.65 11.65 8.77
N GLU A 69 14.85 11.62 8.17
CA GLU A 69 15.10 12.15 6.82
C GLU A 69 14.16 11.55 5.76
N LEU A 70 13.87 10.25 5.84
CA LEU A 70 12.96 9.59 4.91
C LEU A 70 11.50 10.01 5.15
N LEU A 71 11.10 10.28 6.40
CA LEU A 71 9.75 10.76 6.70
C LEU A 71 9.49 12.15 6.12
N GLU A 72 10.49 13.02 6.14
CA GLU A 72 10.40 14.39 5.63
C GLU A 72 10.49 14.47 4.10
N THR A 73 11.31 13.61 3.48
CA THR A 73 11.56 13.66 2.03
C THR A 73 10.60 12.82 1.20
N SER A 74 9.87 11.89 1.82
CA SER A 74 9.00 10.98 1.07
C SER A 74 7.68 11.63 0.69
N ALA A 75 7.28 11.53 -0.58
CA ALA A 75 6.02 12.07 -1.06
C ALA A 75 4.78 11.35 -0.47
N VAL A 76 4.86 10.03 -0.30
CA VAL A 76 3.77 9.22 0.26
C VAL A 76 4.28 8.34 1.40
N LEU A 77 3.70 8.54 2.58
CA LEU A 77 3.90 7.68 3.75
C LEU A 77 2.85 6.58 3.77
N HIS A 78 3.27 5.32 3.73
CA HIS A 78 2.35 4.19 3.71
C HIS A 78 2.48 3.35 4.99
N PHE A 79 1.49 3.52 5.86
CA PHE A 79 1.25 2.72 7.06
C PHE A 79 0.84 1.30 6.70
N SER A 80 1.72 0.50 6.09
CA SER A 80 1.42 -0.86 5.66
C SER A 80 1.64 -1.91 6.76
N GLY A 81 2.31 -1.56 7.85
CA GLY A 81 2.54 -2.45 8.99
C GLY A 81 1.31 -2.65 9.90
N PRO A 82 1.38 -3.58 10.86
CA PRO A 82 0.25 -3.90 11.74
C PRO A 82 -0.03 -2.82 12.79
N GLN A 83 0.99 -2.10 13.27
CA GLN A 83 0.84 -1.06 14.30
C GLN A 83 0.43 0.26 13.66
N LYS A 84 -0.81 0.31 13.16
CA LYS A 84 -1.38 1.51 12.53
C LYS A 84 -1.46 2.67 13.53
N PRO A 85 -1.28 3.92 13.09
CA PRO A 85 -1.26 5.08 13.99
C PRO A 85 -2.61 5.34 14.69
N TRP A 86 -3.72 4.87 14.13
CA TRP A 86 -5.06 4.96 14.73
C TRP A 86 -5.37 3.84 15.73
N LEU A 87 -4.45 2.92 15.96
CA LEU A 87 -4.60 1.86 16.96
C LEU A 87 -3.82 2.19 18.22
N HIS A 88 -4.29 1.68 19.37
CA HIS A 88 -3.61 1.86 20.65
C HIS A 88 -2.16 1.34 20.63
N VAL A 89 -1.93 0.24 19.91
CA VAL A 89 -0.60 -0.40 19.73
C VAL A 89 0.31 0.30 18.71
N GLY A 90 -0.15 1.40 18.10
CA GLY A 90 0.62 2.19 17.14
C GLY A 90 1.77 2.96 17.79
N PHE A 91 2.91 3.07 17.11
CA PHE A 91 4.04 3.93 17.50
C PHE A 91 3.56 5.38 17.72
N SER A 92 3.92 5.97 18.86
CA SER A 92 3.49 7.32 19.23
C SER A 92 4.07 8.37 18.29
N GLU A 93 5.31 8.18 17.84
CA GLU A 93 6.04 9.05 16.91
C GLU A 93 5.33 9.15 15.56
N LEU A 94 4.78 8.04 15.09
CA LEU A 94 4.08 7.97 13.81
C LEU A 94 2.62 8.45 13.91
N ARG A 95 2.06 8.52 15.11
CA ARG A 95 0.67 8.91 15.34
C ARG A 95 0.40 10.35 14.91
N GLN A 96 1.33 11.25 15.18
CA GLN A 96 1.18 12.69 14.89
C GLN A 96 1.12 12.95 13.37
N LEU A 97 1.86 12.17 12.58
CA LEU A 97 1.87 12.25 11.11
C LEU A 97 0.50 11.96 10.50
N TRP A 98 -0.29 11.08 11.12
CA TRP A 98 -1.66 10.79 10.70
C TRP A 98 -2.66 11.77 11.30
N ARG A 99 -2.56 12.04 12.62
CA ARG A 99 -3.51 12.90 13.36
C ARG A 99 -3.61 14.31 12.79
N ARG A 100 -2.52 14.88 12.26
CA ARG A 100 -2.53 16.23 11.66
C ARG A 100 -3.50 16.41 10.49
N HIS A 101 -3.94 15.30 9.88
CA HIS A 101 -4.89 15.31 8.76
C HIS A 101 -6.34 15.08 9.21
N LEU A 102 -6.59 14.89 10.50
CA LEU A 102 -7.94 14.70 11.03
C LEU A 102 -8.61 16.04 11.32
N ASN A 103 -9.91 16.08 11.07
CA ASN A 103 -10.73 17.20 11.49
C ASN A 103 -11.15 17.02 12.96
N ASN A 104 -10.58 17.80 13.86
CA ASN A 104 -10.92 17.75 15.30
C ASN A 104 -12.36 18.19 15.59
N SER A 105 -13.04 18.83 14.64
CA SER A 105 -14.45 19.21 14.75
C SER A 105 -15.43 18.16 14.24
N ASP A 106 -14.93 17.04 13.69
CA ASP A 106 -15.78 15.94 13.23
C ASP A 106 -16.44 15.22 14.42
N GLU A 107 -17.77 15.21 14.46
CA GLU A 107 -18.54 14.63 15.56
C GLU A 107 -18.29 13.12 15.73
N LEU A 108 -18.14 12.39 14.62
CA LEU A 108 -17.87 10.95 14.67
C LEU A 108 -16.50 10.69 15.28
N LEU A 109 -15.47 11.43 14.85
CA LEU A 109 -14.11 11.26 15.38
C LEU A 109 -14.01 11.59 16.88
N ARG A 110 -14.76 12.60 17.34
CA ARG A 110 -14.85 12.93 18.77
C ARG A 110 -15.61 11.89 19.57
N SER A 111 -16.76 11.44 19.07
CA SER A 111 -17.57 10.40 19.74
C SER A 111 -16.79 9.09 19.94
N CYS A 112 -15.90 8.77 18.99
CA CYS A 112 -15.02 7.61 19.02
C CYS A 112 -13.67 7.85 19.73
N ARG A 113 -13.44 9.04 20.32
CA ARG A 113 -12.19 9.41 21.00
C ARG A 113 -10.92 9.22 20.15
N VAL A 114 -11.03 9.50 18.85
CA VAL A 114 -9.92 9.34 17.90
C VAL A 114 -8.97 10.55 17.96
N VAL A 115 -9.55 11.75 18.11
CA VAL A 115 -8.88 13.06 18.08
C VAL A 115 -8.56 13.62 19.47
N ASP A 116 -8.98 12.94 20.53
CA ASP A 116 -8.66 13.29 21.93
C ASP A 116 -7.23 12.87 22.35
#